data_AF-F7MAL1-F1
#
_entry.id   AF-F7MAL1-F1
#
_cell.length_a   1.000
_cell.length_b   1.000
_cell.length_c   1.000
_cell.angle_alpha   90.00
_cell.angle_beta   90.00
_cell.angle_gamma   90.00
#
_symmetry.space_group_name_H-M   'P 1'
#
loop_
_entity.id
_entity.type
_entity.pdbx_description
1 polymer ?
#
loop_
_entity_poly.entity_id
_entity_poly.type
_entity_poly.pdbx_seq_one_letter_code
_entity_poly.pdbx_strand_id
1 'polypeptide(L)'
;MSQWISIEAAAEKYRLEKEYIWLWVEMKKITVSYENDTVSIDDDSIQQFIKRTKLGITSEYIDELEQLCMEKNKTSRLYASLLNMRDQELMAIRGQSSRLDGLWKMVEEQYERLRSFEKNSMSDNAICSNCWIRKICRRLKRIL
;
A
#
# COMPACT_ATOMS: atom_id res chain seq x y z
N MET A 1 -26.39 39.62 4.15
CA MET A 1 -25.92 38.68 3.12
C MET A 1 -24.79 37.92 3.75
N SER A 2 -24.90 36.60 3.85
CA SER A 2 -23.85 35.74 4.41
C SER A 2 -22.59 35.87 3.57
N GLN A 3 -21.51 36.35 4.18
CA GLN A 3 -20.22 36.49 3.51
C GLN A 3 -19.49 35.16 3.62
N TRP A 4 -19.19 34.54 2.48
CA TRP A 4 -18.35 33.34 2.44
C TRP A 4 -16.88 33.75 2.45
N ILE A 5 -16.11 33.20 3.38
CA ILE A 5 -14.69 33.49 3.53
C ILE A 5 -13.88 32.18 3.54
N SER A 6 -12.63 32.23 3.10
CA SER A 6 -11.72 31.08 3.25
C SER A 6 -11.35 30.87 4.72
N ILE A 7 -10.87 29.66 5.03
CA ILE A 7 -10.37 29.32 6.38
C ILE A 7 -9.18 30.21 6.75
N GLU A 8 -8.30 30.52 5.79
CA GLU A 8 -7.18 31.45 5.96
C GLU A 8 -7.66 32.83 6.40
N ALA A 9 -8.63 33.39 5.67
CA ALA A 9 -9.16 34.71 5.96
C ALA A 9 -9.88 34.74 7.32
N ALA A 10 -10.57 33.66 7.68
CA ALA A 10 -11.21 33.51 8.97
C ALA A 10 -10.19 33.43 10.12
N ALA A 11 -9.13 32.65 9.97
CA ALA A 11 -8.05 32.53 10.94
C ALA A 11 -7.41 33.90 11.24
N GLU A 12 -7.13 34.68 10.19
CA GLU A 12 -6.56 36.02 10.31
C GLU A 12 -7.56 37.00 10.97
N LYS A 13 -8.82 37.02 10.50
CA LYS A 13 -9.87 37.92 10.99
C LYS A 13 -10.18 37.70 12.48
N TYR A 14 -10.31 36.45 12.89
CA TYR A 14 -10.67 36.10 14.27
C TYR A 14 -9.46 35.88 15.18
N ARG A 15 -8.23 35.96 14.63
CA ARG A 15 -6.96 35.67 15.33
C ARG A 15 -6.98 34.29 15.98
N LEU A 16 -7.41 33.30 15.21
CA LEU A 16 -7.50 31.89 15.62
C LEU A 16 -6.56 31.05 14.79
N GLU A 17 -6.07 29.96 15.37
CA GLU A 17 -5.38 28.92 14.60
C GLU A 17 -6.37 28.23 13.66
N LYS A 18 -5.89 27.80 12.48
CA LYS A 18 -6.73 27.18 11.46
C LYS A 18 -7.34 25.87 11.96
N GLU A 19 -6.62 25.19 12.84
CA GLU A 19 -6.96 23.93 13.47
C GLU A 19 -8.24 24.04 14.29
N TYR A 20 -8.46 25.15 15.00
CA TYR A 20 -9.70 25.39 15.73
C TYR A 20 -10.90 25.56 14.80
N ILE A 21 -10.70 26.25 13.67
CA ILE A 21 -11.75 26.46 12.67
C ILE A 21 -12.10 25.11 12.03
N TRP A 22 -11.10 24.33 11.64
CA TRP A 22 -11.28 22.98 11.13
C TRP A 22 -12.00 22.07 12.13
N LEU A 23 -11.64 22.13 13.41
CA LEU A 23 -12.33 21.39 14.45
C LEU A 23 -13.82 21.75 14.50
N TRP A 24 -14.16 23.03 14.42
CA TRP A 24 -15.57 23.47 14.39
C TRP A 24 -16.31 23.07 13.11
N VAL A 25 -15.61 22.99 11.97
CA VAL A 25 -16.17 22.39 10.74
C VAL A 25 -16.46 20.91 10.96
N GLU A 26 -15.52 20.15 11.53
CA GLU A 26 -15.68 18.72 11.80
C GLU A 26 -16.82 18.45 12.79
N MET A 27 -16.94 19.27 13.83
CA MET A 27 -18.05 19.26 14.78
C MET A 27 -19.37 19.77 14.18
N LYS A 28 -19.38 20.23 12.92
CA LYS A 28 -20.54 20.80 12.23
C LYS A 28 -21.17 21.99 12.97
N LYS A 29 -20.37 22.75 13.71
CA LYS A 29 -20.79 23.95 14.43
C LYS A 29 -20.86 25.18 13.55
N ILE A 30 -20.13 25.17 12.45
CA ILE A 30 -20.10 26.25 11.46
C ILE A 30 -20.47 25.74 10.08
N THR A 31 -21.18 26.57 9.32
CA THR A 31 -21.59 26.25 7.95
C THR A 31 -20.39 26.32 7.02
N VAL A 32 -20.16 25.26 6.26
CA VAL A 32 -19.08 25.13 5.29
C VAL A 32 -19.64 24.82 3.90
N SER A 33 -19.03 25.40 2.88
CA SER A 33 -19.26 25.07 1.48
C SER A 33 -17.97 24.51 0.86
N TYR A 34 -18.13 23.43 0.10
CA TYR A 34 -17.09 22.76 -0.66
C TYR A 34 -17.35 22.99 -2.15
N GLU A 35 -17.11 24.20 -2.63
CA GLU A 35 -17.28 24.56 -4.04
C GLU A 35 -15.92 24.67 -4.73
N ASN A 36 -15.79 24.08 -5.92
CA ASN A 36 -14.62 24.22 -6.81
C ASN A 36 -13.26 23.97 -6.11
N ASP A 37 -13.14 22.88 -5.35
CA ASP A 37 -11.95 22.52 -4.55
C ASP A 37 -11.54 23.57 -3.51
N THR A 38 -12.39 24.57 -3.27
CA THR A 38 -12.17 25.60 -2.25
C THR A 38 -13.11 25.40 -1.08
N VAL A 39 -12.53 25.37 0.12
CA VAL A 39 -13.30 25.29 1.36
C VAL A 39 -13.57 26.71 1.83
N SER A 40 -14.85 27.07 1.85
CA SER A 40 -15.31 28.37 2.35
C SER A 40 -16.28 28.18 3.50
N ILE A 41 -16.23 29.10 4.46
CA ILE A 41 -17.09 29.09 5.63
C ILE A 41 -17.96 30.34 5.63
N ASP A 42 -19.15 30.21 6.19
CA ASP A 42 -20.03 31.34 6.42
C ASP A 42 -19.51 32.18 7.60
N ASP A 43 -19.11 33.43 7.31
CA ASP A 43 -18.58 34.38 8.29
C ASP A 43 -19.59 34.68 9.42
N ASP A 44 -20.88 34.73 9.08
CA ASP A 44 -21.93 34.97 10.08
C ASP A 44 -22.05 33.80 11.06
N SER A 45 -21.93 32.56 10.56
CA SER A 45 -21.98 31.33 11.34
C SER A 45 -20.85 31.27 12.36
N ILE A 46 -19.60 31.46 11.93
CA ILE A 46 -18.43 31.46 12.84
C ILE A 46 -18.50 32.62 13.84
N GLN A 47 -18.94 33.81 13.41
CA GLN A 47 -19.09 34.94 14.31
C GLN A 47 -20.13 34.67 15.41
N GLN A 48 -21.28 34.10 15.04
CA GLN A 48 -22.32 33.73 16.01
C GLN A 48 -21.82 32.67 16.97
N PHE A 49 -21.09 31.67 16.48
CA PHE A 49 -20.52 30.62 17.31
C PHE A 49 -19.52 31.18 18.33
N ILE A 50 -18.58 32.03 17.90
CA ILE A 50 -17.60 32.69 18.79
C ILE A 50 -18.30 33.56 19.85
N LYS A 51 -19.37 34.28 19.47
CA LYS A 51 -20.14 35.09 20.44
C LYS A 51 -20.80 34.21 21.50
N ARG A 52 -21.34 33.04 21.12
CA ARG A 52 -21.96 32.09 22.05
C ARG A 52 -20.92 31.47 22.99
N THR A 53 -19.77 31.02 22.46
CA THR A 53 -18.73 30.40 23.28
C THR A 53 -18.07 31.37 24.26
N LYS A 54 -17.98 32.67 23.92
CA LYS A 54 -17.53 33.71 24.87
C LYS A 54 -18.45 33.91 26.08
N LEU A 55 -19.72 33.51 25.99
CA LEU A 55 -20.67 33.58 27.10
C LEU A 55 -20.55 32.40 28.07
N GLY A 56 -19.77 31.38 27.70
CA GLY A 56 -19.50 30.19 28.50
C GLY A 56 -19.35 28.95 27.62
N ILE A 57 -18.44 28.05 27.99
CA ILE A 57 -18.37 26.71 27.40
C ILE A 57 -19.48 25.87 28.04
N THR A 58 -20.38 25.33 27.23
CA THR A 58 -21.46 24.46 27.68
C THR A 58 -20.96 23.03 27.90
N SER A 59 -21.58 22.28 28.80
CA SER A 59 -21.31 20.84 28.96
C SER A 59 -21.48 20.09 27.64
N GLU A 60 -22.52 20.43 26.88
CA GLU A 60 -22.80 19.86 25.56
C GLU A 60 -21.63 19.99 24.57
N TYR A 61 -20.91 21.12 24.60
CA TYR A 61 -19.74 21.31 23.73
C TYR A 61 -18.59 20.37 24.09
N ILE A 62 -18.40 20.11 25.39
CA ILE A 62 -17.38 19.17 25.88
C ILE A 62 -17.75 17.74 25.49
N ASP A 63 -19.02 17.36 25.67
CA ASP A 63 -19.51 16.02 25.34
C ASP A 63 -19.34 15.72 23.84
N GLU A 64 -19.63 16.69 22.97
CA GLU A 64 -19.43 16.53 21.52
C GLU A 64 -17.94 16.45 21.13
N LEU A 65 -17.07 17.21 21.80
CA LEU A 65 -15.62 17.08 21.60
C LEU A 65 -15.11 15.70 22.00
N GLU A 66 -15.61 15.18 23.12
CA GLU A 66 -15.26 13.84 23.58
C GLU A 66 -15.73 12.78 22.59
N GLN A 67 -16.97 12.88 22.11
CA GLN A 67 -17.50 11.99 21.08
C GLN A 67 -16.66 12.03 19.80
N LEU A 68 -16.31 13.22 19.30
CA LEU A 68 -15.46 13.36 18.11
C LEU A 68 -14.08 12.70 18.33
N CYS A 69 -13.49 12.86 19.52
CA CYS A 69 -12.24 12.19 19.89
C CYS A 69 -12.37 10.67 19.87
N MET A 70 -13.46 10.12 20.43
CA MET A 70 -13.72 8.67 20.40
C MET A 70 -13.89 8.14 18.97
N GLU A 71 -14.59 8.87 18.11
CA GLU A 71 -14.80 8.51 16.70
C GLU A 71 -13.48 8.52 15.92
N LYS A 72 -12.65 9.53 16.11
CA LYS A 72 -11.31 9.61 15.52
C LYS A 72 -10.42 8.47 16.01
N ASN A 73 -10.43 8.17 17.30
CA ASN A 73 -9.68 7.04 17.86
C ASN A 73 -10.14 5.69 17.31
N LYS A 74 -11.46 5.48 17.16
CA LYS A 74 -12.01 4.29 16.51
C LYS A 74 -11.53 4.18 15.06
N THR A 75 -11.53 5.29 14.33
CA THR A 75 -11.05 5.37 12.94
C THR A 75 -9.56 5.03 12.85
N SER A 76 -8.73 5.60 13.73
CA SER A 76 -7.29 5.28 13.81
C SER A 76 -7.03 3.81 14.09
N ARG A 77 -7.80 3.18 14.99
CA ARG A 77 -7.69 1.74 15.26
C ARG A 77 -8.05 0.88 14.04
N LEU A 78 -9.09 1.26 13.30
CA LEU A 78 -9.47 0.57 12.06
C LEU A 78 -8.37 0.69 11.00
N TYR A 79 -7.79 1.88 10.83
CA TYR A 79 -6.65 2.07 9.92
C TYR A 79 -5.45 1.22 10.30
N ALA A 80 -5.06 1.19 11.58
CA ALA A 80 -3.96 0.34 12.05
C ALA A 80 -4.22 -1.15 11.79
N SER A 81 -5.47 -1.61 11.99
CA SER A 81 -5.86 -2.99 11.69
C SER A 81 -5.76 -3.31 10.20
N LEU A 82 -6.23 -2.42 9.33
CA LEU A 82 -6.12 -2.57 7.87
C LEU A 82 -4.66 -2.60 7.40
N LEU A 83 -3.82 -1.71 7.92
CA LEU A 83 -2.39 -1.69 7.60
C LEU A 83 -1.73 -3.02 7.98
N ASN A 84 -2.00 -3.52 9.19
CA ASN A 84 -1.46 -4.81 9.64
C ASN A 84 -1.91 -5.98 8.74
N MET A 85 -3.18 -5.98 8.29
CA MET A 85 -3.64 -6.99 7.32
C MET A 85 -2.87 -6.91 6.00
N ARG A 86 -2.66 -5.69 5.47
CA ARG A 86 -1.88 -5.49 4.23
C ARG A 86 -0.43 -5.91 4.38
N ASP A 87 0.19 -5.64 5.53
CA ASP A 87 1.55 -6.08 5.81
C ASP A 87 1.65 -7.61 5.86
N GLN A 88 0.66 -8.29 6.45
CA GLN A 88 0.59 -9.76 6.45
C GLN A 88 0.44 -10.34 5.03
N GLU A 89 -0.42 -9.75 4.20
CA GLU A 89 -0.57 -10.13 2.79
C GLU A 89 0.76 -9.97 2.02
N LEU A 90 1.43 -8.83 2.19
CA LEU A 90 2.72 -8.56 1.55
C LEU A 90 3.81 -9.55 2.00
N MET A 91 3.85 -9.88 3.30
CA MET A 91 4.79 -10.88 3.82
C MET A 91 4.54 -12.27 3.23
N ALA A 92 3.27 -12.68 3.08
CA ALA A 92 2.92 -13.95 2.46
C ALA A 92 3.36 -14.01 0.99
N ILE A 93 3.11 -12.96 0.22
CA ILE A 93 3.52 -12.86 -1.20
C ILE A 93 5.04 -12.92 -1.32
N ARG A 94 5.78 -12.16 -0.49
CA ARG A 94 7.25 -12.19 -0.48
C ARG A 94 7.79 -13.58 -0.15
N GLY A 95 7.16 -14.27 0.81
CA GLY A 95 7.50 -15.65 1.16
C GLY A 95 7.24 -16.65 0.03
N GLN A 96 6.21 -16.45 -0.79
CA GLN A 96 5.97 -17.27 -1.98
C GLN A 96 7.00 -16.99 -3.08
N SER A 97 7.33 -15.73 -3.33
CA SER A 97 8.34 -15.34 -4.31
C SER A 97 9.70 -15.97 -4.00
N SER A 98 10.16 -15.88 -2.74
CA SER A 98 11.44 -16.47 -2.34
C SER A 98 11.49 -17.99 -2.49
N ARG A 99 10.36 -18.68 -2.27
CA ARG A 99 10.23 -20.12 -2.55
C ARG A 99 10.32 -20.43 -4.03
N LEU A 100 9.66 -19.64 -4.88
CA LEU A 100 9.74 -19.80 -6.33
C LEU A 100 11.16 -19.55 -6.83
N ASP A 101 11.84 -18.52 -6.34
CA ASP A 101 13.24 -18.22 -6.69
C ASP A 101 14.18 -19.39 -6.32
N GLY A 102 13.96 -20.01 -5.16
CA GLY A 102 14.68 -21.22 -4.75
C GLY A 102 14.45 -22.40 -5.71
N LEU A 103 13.20 -22.64 -6.12
CA LEU A 103 12.88 -23.69 -7.09
C LEU A 103 13.50 -23.42 -8.46
N TRP A 104 13.46 -22.18 -8.94
CA TRP A 104 14.10 -21.78 -10.20
C TRP A 104 15.59 -22.06 -10.20
N LYS A 105 16.29 -21.73 -9.11
CA LYS A 105 17.71 -22.02 -8.95
C LYS A 105 18.00 -23.53 -9.01
N MET A 106 17.17 -24.36 -8.37
CA MET A 106 17.32 -25.82 -8.44
C MET A 106 17.11 -26.35 -9.86
N VAL A 107 16.12 -25.82 -10.59
CA VAL A 107 15.87 -26.20 -11.99
C VAL A 107 17.04 -25.81 -12.89
N GLU A 108 17.58 -24.61 -12.73
CA GLU A 108 18.75 -24.13 -13.47
C GLU A 108 19.98 -25.01 -13.22
N GLU A 109 20.23 -25.38 -11.96
CA GLU A 109 21.29 -26.32 -11.60
C GLU A 109 21.12 -27.70 -12.26
N GLN A 110 19.89 -28.24 -12.30
CA GLN A 110 19.65 -29.51 -13.00
C GLN A 110 19.85 -29.39 -14.51
N TYR A 111 19.42 -28.27 -15.10
CA TYR A 111 19.58 -28.03 -16.53
C TYR A 111 21.06 -27.91 -16.93
N GLU A 112 21.89 -27.21 -16.16
CA GLU A 112 23.34 -27.15 -16.39
C GLU A 112 24.01 -28.52 -16.21
N ARG A 113 23.56 -29.34 -15.24
CA ARG A 113 24.03 -30.73 -15.12
C ARG A 113 23.72 -31.54 -16.36
N LEU A 114 22.47 -31.52 -16.85
CA LEU A 114 22.07 -32.22 -18.06
C LEU A 114 22.89 -31.78 -19.28
N ARG A 115 23.10 -30.47 -19.44
CA ARG A 115 23.94 -29.90 -20.50
C ARG A 115 25.39 -30.39 -20.40
N SER A 116 25.94 -30.51 -19.19
CA SER A 116 27.29 -31.05 -18.98
C SER A 116 27.38 -32.54 -19.33
N PHE A 117 26.35 -33.33 -19.01
CA PHE A 117 26.24 -34.73 -19.42
C PHE A 117 26.15 -34.87 -20.94
N GLU A 118 25.35 -34.03 -21.60
CA GLU A 118 25.23 -34.03 -23.06
C GLU A 118 26.59 -33.75 -23.71
N LYS A 119 27.30 -32.70 -23.27
CA LYS A 119 28.66 -32.40 -23.75
C LYS A 119 29.64 -33.55 -23.53
N ASN A 120 29.64 -34.16 -22.34
CA ASN A 120 30.52 -35.28 -22.02
C ASN A 120 30.19 -36.54 -22.86
N SER A 121 28.90 -36.83 -23.08
CA SER A 121 28.49 -37.95 -23.94
C SER A 121 28.86 -37.74 -25.42
N MET A 122 28.79 -36.50 -25.91
CA MET A 122 29.25 -36.13 -27.25
C MET A 122 30.77 -36.26 -27.40
N SER A 123 31.56 -35.91 -26.38
CA SER A 123 33.00 -36.15 -26.37
C SER A 123 33.35 -37.64 -26.26
N ASP A 124 32.63 -38.43 -25.48
CA ASP A 124 32.82 -39.88 -25.42
C ASP A 124 32.44 -40.56 -26.74
N ASN A 125 31.42 -40.05 -27.45
CA ASN A 125 31.11 -40.47 -28.82
C ASN A 125 32.19 -40.06 -29.85
N ALA A 126 32.93 -38.98 -29.61
CA ALA A 126 34.09 -38.63 -30.42
C ALA A 126 35.30 -39.55 -30.14
N ILE A 127 35.46 -40.02 -28.89
CA ILE A 127 36.45 -41.03 -28.50
C ILE A 127 36.02 -42.46 -28.93
N CYS A 128 34.72 -42.67 -29.18
CA CYS A 128 34.10 -43.87 -29.75
C CYS A 128 34.39 -44.06 -31.26
N SER A 129 35.53 -43.61 -31.75
CA SER A 129 36.05 -43.97 -33.07
C SER A 129 36.59 -45.41 -33.12
N ASN A 130 36.86 -46.04 -31.96
CA ASN A 130 37.40 -47.40 -31.83
C ASN A 130 36.57 -48.41 -31.01
N CYS A 131 35.31 -48.10 -30.70
CA CYS A 131 34.44 -48.97 -29.90
C CYS A 131 34.06 -50.29 -30.61
N TRP A 132 34.03 -51.40 -29.84
CA TRP A 132 33.67 -52.75 -30.29
C TRP A 132 32.26 -52.81 -30.90
N ILE A 133 31.32 -51.99 -30.41
CA ILE A 133 29.95 -51.90 -30.95
C ILE A 133 29.98 -51.46 -32.42
N ARG A 134 30.85 -50.50 -32.79
CA ARG A 134 30.99 -50.06 -34.19
C ARG A 134 31.66 -51.14 -35.07
N LYS A 135 32.51 -52.00 -34.51
CA LYS A 135 33.06 -53.19 -35.20
C LYS A 135 31.98 -54.24 -35.45
N ILE A 136 31.09 -54.48 -34.48
CA ILE A 136 29.96 -55.40 -34.62
C ILE A 136 28.96 -54.88 -35.66
N CYS A 137 28.56 -53.61 -35.60
CA CYS A 137 27.68 -53.00 -36.61
C CYS A 137 28.26 -53.04 -38.03
N ARG A 138 29.59 -52.86 -38.19
CA ARG A 138 30.27 -53.01 -39.48
C ARG A 138 30.33 -54.46 -40.00
N ARG A 139 30.28 -55.45 -39.10
CA ARG A 139 30.25 -56.87 -39.46
C ARG A 139 28.86 -57.30 -39.90
N LEU A 140 27.82 -56.82 -39.22
CA LEU A 140 26.42 -57.08 -39.57
C LEU A 140 26.03 -56.44 -40.91
N LYS A 141 26.48 -55.21 -41.20
CA LYS A 141 26.28 -54.55 -42.50
C LYS A 141 26.99 -55.21 -43.70
N ARG A 142 27.86 -56.18 -43.47
CA ARG A 142 28.56 -56.93 -44.52
C ARG A 142 27.92 -58.29 -44.84
N ILE A 143 26.95 -58.70 -44.01
CA ILE A 143 26.26 -59.99 -44.13
C ILE A 143 24.84 -59.79 -44.73
N LEU A 144 24.33 -58.56 -44.68
CA LEU A 144 23.18 -58.05 -45.45
C LEU A 144 23.67 -57.47 -46.78
#